data_AF-A0A7J5F0A0-F1
#
_entry.id   AF-A0A7J5F0A0-F1
#
_cell.length_a   1.000
_cell.length_b   1.000
_cell.length_c   1.000
_cell.angle_alpha   90.00
_cell.angle_beta   90.00
_cell.angle_gamma   90.00
#
_symmetry.space_group_name_H-M   'P 1'
#
loop_
_entity.id
_entity.type
_entity.pdbx_description
1 polymer ?
#
loop_
_entity_poly.entity_id
_entity_poly.type
_entity_poly.pdbx_seq_one_letter_code
_entity_poly.pdbx_strand_id
1 'polypeptide(L)'
;LKEAHDPVQTIQINSLFPHLLARLCATAGCRLIHISTDCVFSGSRGMYTERDVADAYDLYGRTKYLGEVTAPGALTVRTSIIGHELFSRLSLVDWFLGNTGGTVRGYTKAIYTGLPTVVLARETARIIDAHPSLQGLYQVSSTPINKFDLLKLINETYGSGITIEPYDGFVNDKSLDCSRYIAETGYRMMPWPEMVDTMHTDFVQTNYQGKTHV
;
A
#
# COMPACT_ATOMS: atom_id res chain seq x y z
N LEU A 1 2.85 12.29 9.08
CA LEU A 1 3.82 13.10 8.31
C LEU A 1 3.50 14.58 8.50
N LYS A 2 4.47 15.41 8.89
CA LYS A 2 4.27 16.87 9.11
C LYS A 2 3.78 17.60 7.85
N GLU A 3 4.07 17.08 6.66
CA GLU A 3 3.66 17.64 5.37
C GLU A 3 2.17 17.44 5.05
N ALA A 4 1.49 16.48 5.70
CA ALA A 4 0.04 16.28 5.54
C ALA A 4 -0.81 17.41 6.17
N HIS A 5 -0.18 18.39 6.80
CA HIS A 5 -0.84 19.52 7.44
C HIS A 5 -0.85 20.81 6.61
N ASP A 6 -0.13 20.88 5.47
CA ASP A 6 -0.30 21.99 4.51
C ASP A 6 -1.30 21.55 3.43
N PRO A 7 -2.56 22.06 3.46
CA PRO A 7 -3.56 21.64 2.50
C PRO A 7 -3.22 22.07 1.08
N VAL A 8 -2.56 23.20 0.89
CA VAL A 8 -2.23 23.71 -0.44
C VAL A 8 -1.20 22.80 -1.10
N GLN A 9 -0.11 22.51 -0.40
CA GLN A 9 0.92 21.62 -0.90
C GLN A 9 0.37 20.21 -1.15
N THR A 10 -0.45 19.68 -0.23
CA THR A 10 -1.05 18.35 -0.37
C THR A 10 -1.97 18.29 -1.60
N ILE A 11 -2.82 19.29 -1.83
CA ILE A 11 -3.70 19.35 -3.01
C ILE A 11 -2.87 19.46 -4.30
N GLN A 12 -1.83 20.28 -4.31
CA GLN A 12 -0.97 20.43 -5.48
C GLN A 12 -0.29 19.11 -5.87
N ILE A 13 0.30 18.41 -4.90
CA ILE A 13 1.07 17.18 -5.14
C ILE A 13 0.16 15.98 -5.38
N ASN A 14 -0.86 15.78 -4.56
CA ASN A 14 -1.66 14.56 -4.62
C ASN A 14 -2.82 14.67 -5.60
N SER A 15 -3.40 15.86 -5.81
CA SER A 15 -4.55 16.03 -6.69
C SER A 15 -4.16 16.53 -8.08
N LEU A 16 -3.47 17.69 -8.17
CA LEU A 16 -3.26 18.36 -9.46
C LEU A 16 -2.11 17.75 -10.27
N PHE A 17 -0.99 17.45 -9.62
CA PHE A 17 0.22 16.99 -10.29
C PHE A 17 0.03 15.68 -11.10
N PRO A 18 -0.71 14.65 -10.63
CA PRO A 18 -0.94 13.44 -11.43
C PRO A 18 -1.62 13.72 -12.78
N HIS A 19 -2.61 14.64 -12.82
CA HIS A 19 -3.28 15.02 -14.06
C HIS A 19 -2.36 15.80 -15.01
N LEU A 20 -1.50 16.66 -14.46
CA LEU A 20 -0.47 17.37 -15.25
C LEU A 20 0.54 16.38 -15.84
N LEU A 21 1.01 15.43 -15.03
CA LEU A 21 1.93 14.40 -15.46
C LEU A 21 1.32 13.52 -16.56
N ALA A 22 0.04 13.15 -16.44
CA ALA A 22 -0.66 12.39 -17.46
C ALA A 22 -0.73 13.13 -18.81
N ARG A 23 -0.95 14.45 -18.80
CA ARG A 23 -0.94 15.27 -20.02
C ARG A 23 0.44 15.34 -20.67
N LEU A 24 1.50 15.42 -19.86
CA LEU A 24 2.88 15.40 -20.34
C LEU A 24 3.23 14.03 -20.93
N CYS A 25 2.87 12.94 -20.26
CA CYS A 25 3.03 11.58 -20.77
C CYS A 25 2.31 11.39 -22.10
N ALA A 26 1.06 11.85 -22.22
CA ALA A 26 0.31 11.77 -23.48
C ALA A 26 1.00 12.55 -24.63
N THR A 27 1.58 13.72 -24.33
CA THR A 27 2.31 14.53 -25.32
C THR A 27 3.63 13.87 -25.74
N ALA A 28 4.30 13.19 -24.80
CA ALA A 28 5.55 12.48 -25.03
C ALA A 28 5.37 11.08 -25.63
N GLY A 29 4.13 10.58 -25.75
CA GLY A 29 3.86 9.20 -26.16
C GLY A 29 4.27 8.16 -25.10
N CYS A 30 4.34 8.55 -23.83
CA CYS A 30 4.66 7.68 -22.71
C CYS A 30 3.40 7.22 -21.96
N ARG A 31 3.46 6.03 -21.37
CA ARG A 31 2.43 5.51 -20.46
C ARG A 31 2.66 6.02 -19.04
N LEU A 32 1.59 6.38 -18.34
CA LEU A 32 1.63 6.70 -16.91
C LEU A 32 1.10 5.53 -16.08
N ILE A 33 1.86 5.06 -15.09
CA ILE A 33 1.36 4.20 -14.02
C ILE A 33 1.32 5.03 -12.74
N HIS A 34 0.12 5.33 -12.25
CA HIS A 34 -0.11 6.14 -11.07
C HIS A 34 -0.54 5.27 -9.87
N ILE A 35 0.19 5.36 -8.76
CA ILE A 35 -0.15 4.63 -7.53
C ILE A 35 -1.10 5.48 -6.66
N SER A 36 -2.32 5.00 -6.50
CA SER A 36 -3.33 5.50 -5.56
C SER A 36 -3.31 4.67 -4.26
N THR A 37 -4.34 4.79 -3.44
CA THR A 37 -4.40 4.24 -2.07
C THR A 37 -5.76 3.63 -1.75
N ASP A 38 -5.79 2.65 -0.86
CA ASP A 38 -6.99 2.19 -0.15
C ASP A 38 -7.63 3.26 0.75
N CYS A 39 -6.86 4.29 1.13
CA CYS A 39 -7.35 5.39 1.98
C CYS A 39 -8.34 6.31 1.28
N VAL A 40 -8.65 6.09 -0.01
CA VAL A 40 -9.81 6.71 -0.67
C VAL A 40 -11.14 6.21 -0.10
N PHE A 41 -11.12 5.11 0.66
CA PHE A 41 -12.27 4.55 1.34
C PHE A 41 -12.25 4.81 2.86
N SER A 42 -13.44 4.92 3.44
CA SER A 42 -13.69 5.13 4.87
C SER A 42 -13.19 3.98 5.74
N GLY A 43 -13.30 2.75 5.22
CA GLY A 43 -13.02 1.54 5.96
C GLY A 43 -14.22 0.98 6.74
N SER A 44 -15.44 1.39 6.39
CA SER A 44 -16.67 0.99 7.08
C SER A 44 -17.23 -0.36 6.64
N ARG A 45 -16.90 -0.83 5.42
CA ARG A 45 -17.46 -2.04 4.81
C ARG A 45 -16.43 -3.13 4.51
N GLY A 46 -15.24 -2.76 4.05
CA GLY A 46 -14.31 -3.70 3.44
C GLY A 46 -14.74 -4.19 2.06
N MET A 47 -13.84 -4.93 1.41
CA MET A 47 -14.02 -5.50 0.08
C MET A 47 -14.58 -4.49 -0.91
N TYR A 48 -13.94 -3.31 -0.96
CA TYR A 48 -14.29 -2.27 -1.91
C TYR A 48 -13.85 -2.69 -3.33
N THR A 49 -14.67 -2.34 -4.31
CA THR A 49 -14.48 -2.56 -5.74
C THR A 49 -14.12 -1.23 -6.42
N GLU A 50 -13.62 -1.25 -7.65
CA GLU A 50 -13.35 -0.01 -8.39
C GLU A 50 -14.60 0.82 -8.69
N ARG A 51 -15.80 0.23 -8.55
CA ARG A 51 -17.09 0.88 -8.78
C ARG A 51 -17.63 1.57 -7.53
N ASP A 52 -17.07 1.29 -6.37
CA ASP A 52 -17.49 1.91 -5.13
C ASP A 52 -17.09 3.38 -5.09
N VAL A 53 -17.98 4.19 -4.52
CA VAL A 53 -17.75 5.63 -4.33
C VAL A 53 -16.69 5.81 -3.25
N ALA A 54 -15.63 6.55 -3.57
CA ALA A 54 -14.63 6.96 -2.59
C ALA A 54 -15.26 7.88 -1.53
N ASP A 55 -15.14 7.50 -0.27
CA ASP A 55 -15.79 8.11 0.89
C ASP A 55 -14.81 8.50 2.01
N ALA A 56 -13.53 8.73 1.66
CA ALA A 56 -12.50 9.21 2.57
C ALA A 56 -12.92 10.46 3.36
N TYR A 57 -12.71 10.41 4.67
CA TYR A 57 -13.00 11.54 5.57
C TYR A 57 -11.84 12.54 5.67
N ASP A 58 -10.61 12.07 5.53
CA ASP A 58 -9.41 12.88 5.72
C ASP A 58 -8.97 13.58 4.42
N LEU A 59 -8.15 14.62 4.58
CA LEU A 59 -7.61 15.38 3.45
C LEU A 59 -6.73 14.51 2.54
N TYR A 60 -5.96 13.60 3.13
CA TYR A 60 -5.07 12.72 2.39
C TYR A 60 -5.84 11.82 1.41
N GLY A 61 -6.83 11.06 1.90
CA GLY A 61 -7.63 10.17 1.07
C GLY A 61 -8.40 10.92 -0.01
N ARG A 62 -8.96 12.09 0.33
CA ARG A 62 -9.64 12.96 -0.65
C ARG A 62 -8.73 13.48 -1.74
N THR A 63 -7.53 13.93 -1.39
CA THR A 63 -6.57 14.47 -2.38
C THR A 63 -6.01 13.36 -3.26
N LYS A 64 -5.73 12.17 -2.69
CA LYS A 64 -5.35 10.99 -3.48
C LYS A 64 -6.45 10.57 -4.45
N TYR A 65 -7.71 10.57 -4.02
CA TYR A 65 -8.85 10.30 -4.90
C TYR A 65 -8.95 11.32 -6.04
N LEU A 66 -8.83 12.62 -5.73
CA LEU A 66 -8.83 13.68 -6.75
C LEU A 66 -7.68 13.57 -7.75
N GLY A 67 -6.57 12.94 -7.37
CA GLY A 67 -5.43 12.68 -8.24
C GLY A 67 -5.53 11.43 -9.11
N GLU A 68 -6.58 10.64 -8.98
CA GLU A 68 -6.71 9.42 -9.77
C GLU A 68 -6.94 9.77 -11.25
N VAL A 69 -6.09 9.21 -12.11
CA VAL A 69 -6.10 9.46 -13.55
C VAL A 69 -6.58 8.23 -14.31
N THR A 70 -7.61 8.38 -15.12
CA THR A 70 -8.18 7.31 -15.95
C THR A 70 -8.20 7.67 -17.44
N ALA A 71 -7.47 8.72 -17.83
CA ALA A 71 -7.30 9.12 -19.23
C ALA A 71 -6.60 8.03 -20.06
N PRO A 72 -6.79 8.00 -21.40
CA PRO A 72 -6.08 7.07 -22.28
C PRO A 72 -4.56 7.13 -22.07
N GLY A 73 -3.91 5.96 -22.03
CA GLY A 73 -2.46 5.86 -21.76
C GLY A 73 -2.07 5.98 -20.28
N ALA A 74 -3.04 6.10 -19.36
CA ALA A 74 -2.81 6.07 -17.92
C ALA A 74 -3.44 4.84 -17.25
N LEU A 75 -2.70 4.23 -16.33
CA LEU A 75 -3.15 3.19 -15.42
C LEU A 75 -3.04 3.71 -13.99
N THR A 76 -4.16 3.82 -13.29
CA THR A 76 -4.19 4.05 -11.84
C THR A 76 -4.34 2.72 -11.09
N VAL A 77 -3.46 2.49 -10.13
CA VAL A 77 -3.46 1.32 -9.24
C VAL A 77 -3.80 1.75 -7.82
N ARG A 78 -4.97 1.39 -7.31
CA ARG A 78 -5.29 1.50 -5.88
C ARG A 78 -4.66 0.32 -5.15
N THR A 79 -3.87 0.61 -4.12
CA THR A 79 -3.22 -0.41 -3.30
C THR A 79 -2.94 0.13 -1.90
N SER A 80 -2.35 -0.70 -1.04
CA SER A 80 -1.82 -0.32 0.26
C SER A 80 -0.43 -0.93 0.36
N ILE A 81 0.51 -0.27 1.02
CA ILE A 81 1.91 -0.72 1.07
C ILE A 81 2.38 -0.95 2.50
N ILE A 82 3.12 -2.04 2.70
CA ILE A 82 3.82 -2.36 3.94
C ILE A 82 5.32 -2.56 3.63
N GLY A 83 6.19 -2.23 4.57
CA GLY A 83 7.63 -2.36 4.40
C GLY A 83 8.40 -1.45 5.35
N HIS A 84 9.72 -1.55 5.28
CA HIS A 84 10.62 -0.67 6.00
C HIS A 84 10.70 0.70 5.34
N GLU A 85 10.76 1.74 6.17
CA GLU A 85 11.03 3.11 5.72
C GLU A 85 12.54 3.35 5.54
N LEU A 86 12.89 4.15 4.54
CA LEU A 86 14.29 4.51 4.27
C LEU A 86 14.84 5.56 5.25
N PHE A 87 13.99 6.48 5.71
CA PHE A 87 14.43 7.67 6.46
C PHE A 87 13.72 7.86 7.81
N SER A 88 12.64 7.12 8.07
CA SER A 88 11.85 7.24 9.29
C SER A 88 11.53 5.85 9.87
N ARG A 89 10.78 5.80 10.97
CA ARG A 89 10.34 4.56 11.64
C ARG A 89 8.85 4.61 12.02
N LEU A 90 8.06 5.27 11.17
CA LEU A 90 6.63 5.49 11.37
C LEU A 90 5.77 4.41 10.70
N SER A 91 6.37 3.61 9.81
CA SER A 91 5.70 2.47 9.18
C SER A 91 5.23 1.47 10.23
N LEU A 92 4.22 0.67 9.88
CA LEU A 92 3.72 -0.38 10.77
C LEU A 92 4.85 -1.35 11.18
N VAL A 93 5.74 -1.69 10.25
CA VAL A 93 6.82 -2.65 10.48
C VAL A 93 7.86 -2.07 11.43
N ASP A 94 8.37 -0.87 11.13
CA ASP A 94 9.42 -0.25 11.94
C ASP A 94 8.92 0.15 13.33
N TRP A 95 7.68 0.65 13.42
CA TRP A 95 7.01 0.90 14.70
C TRP A 95 6.91 -0.39 15.50
N PHE A 96 6.43 -1.49 14.89
CA PHE A 96 6.26 -2.76 15.58
C PHE A 96 7.58 -3.29 16.12
N LEU A 97 8.61 -3.38 15.27
CA LEU A 97 9.94 -3.89 15.63
C LEU A 97 10.64 -3.01 16.68
N GLY A 98 10.32 -1.72 16.74
CA GLY A 98 10.76 -0.81 17.79
C GLY A 98 10.31 -1.21 19.21
N ASN A 99 9.36 -2.16 19.33
CA ASN A 99 8.88 -2.70 20.61
C ASN A 99 9.51 -4.06 20.97
N THR A 100 10.65 -4.42 20.38
CA THR A 100 11.36 -5.69 20.64
C THR A 100 11.51 -5.96 22.14
N GLY A 101 11.12 -7.17 22.57
CA GLY A 101 11.11 -7.58 23.98
C GLY A 101 9.97 -7.00 24.83
N GLY A 102 9.08 -6.19 24.26
CA GLY A 102 7.92 -5.61 24.92
C GLY A 102 6.59 -6.27 24.56
N THR A 103 5.51 -5.54 24.85
CA THR A 103 4.12 -5.95 24.56
C THR A 103 3.43 -4.87 23.75
N VAL A 104 2.67 -5.28 22.72
CA VAL A 104 1.83 -4.39 21.92
C VAL A 104 0.41 -4.93 21.80
N ARG A 105 -0.53 -4.05 21.46
CA ARG A 105 -1.89 -4.43 21.09
C ARG A 105 -1.99 -4.69 19.59
N GLY A 106 -2.41 -5.89 19.20
CA GLY A 106 -2.72 -6.24 17.82
C GLY A 106 -4.22 -6.14 17.54
N TYR A 107 -4.60 -5.38 16.51
CA TYR A 107 -6.01 -5.17 16.19
C TYR A 107 -6.59 -6.35 15.42
N THR A 108 -7.61 -6.99 15.98
CA THR A 108 -8.31 -8.17 15.42
C THR A 108 -9.37 -7.79 14.38
N LYS A 109 -9.87 -6.54 14.42
CA LYS A 109 -10.92 -6.00 13.54
C LYS A 109 -10.44 -4.88 12.62
N ALA A 110 -9.12 -4.68 12.53
CA ALA A 110 -8.52 -3.81 11.53
C ALA A 110 -7.98 -4.68 10.39
N ILE A 111 -8.67 -4.68 9.25
CA ILE A 111 -8.37 -5.54 8.11
C ILE A 111 -7.43 -4.81 7.14
N TYR A 112 -6.50 -5.57 6.57
CA TYR A 112 -5.44 -5.10 5.70
C TYR A 112 -5.31 -6.00 4.47
N THR A 113 -5.09 -5.39 3.31
CA THR A 113 -4.88 -6.09 2.02
C THR A 113 -3.70 -5.50 1.24
N GLY A 114 -2.76 -4.86 1.93
CA GLY A 114 -1.60 -4.25 1.29
C GLY A 114 -0.53 -5.25 0.88
N LEU A 115 0.44 -4.75 0.12
CA LEU A 115 1.56 -5.52 -0.42
C LEU A 115 2.87 -5.00 0.15
N PRO A 116 3.86 -5.87 0.40
CA PRO A 116 5.23 -5.42 0.56
C PRO A 116 5.66 -4.56 -0.63
N THR A 117 6.41 -3.48 -0.39
CA THR A 117 6.91 -2.59 -1.46
C THR A 117 7.67 -3.36 -2.55
N VAL A 118 8.49 -4.34 -2.18
CA VAL A 118 9.19 -5.24 -3.12
C VAL A 118 8.24 -6.08 -3.97
N VAL A 119 7.11 -6.53 -3.41
CA VAL A 119 6.09 -7.30 -4.15
C VAL A 119 5.36 -6.38 -5.13
N LEU A 120 4.98 -5.17 -4.70
CA LEU A 120 4.36 -4.17 -5.58
C LEU A 120 5.32 -3.74 -6.70
N ALA A 121 6.62 -3.60 -6.42
CA ALA A 121 7.62 -3.26 -7.43
C ALA A 121 7.75 -4.36 -8.50
N ARG A 122 7.83 -5.64 -8.08
CA ARG A 122 7.84 -6.79 -9.01
C ARG A 122 6.56 -6.84 -9.85
N GLU A 123 5.42 -6.56 -9.23
CA GLU A 123 4.14 -6.53 -9.95
C GLU A 123 4.08 -5.35 -10.93
N THR A 124 4.60 -4.18 -10.57
CA THR A 124 4.71 -3.04 -11.47
C THR A 124 5.58 -3.36 -12.68
N ALA A 125 6.73 -4.03 -12.49
CA ALA A 125 7.57 -4.50 -13.59
C ALA A 125 6.80 -5.47 -14.51
N ARG A 126 6.06 -6.44 -13.93
CA ARG A 126 5.21 -7.35 -14.69
C ARG A 126 4.14 -6.62 -15.51
N ILE A 127 3.52 -5.57 -14.96
CA ILE A 127 2.54 -4.73 -15.68
C ILE A 127 3.18 -4.02 -16.87
N ILE A 128 4.43 -3.54 -16.72
CA ILE A 128 5.17 -2.87 -17.79
C ILE A 128 5.46 -3.86 -18.92
N ASP A 129 5.96 -5.06 -18.58
CA ASP A 129 6.43 -6.04 -19.56
C ASP A 129 5.29 -6.82 -20.23
N ALA A 130 4.32 -7.29 -19.44
CA ALA A 130 3.29 -8.24 -19.91
C ALA A 130 1.94 -7.57 -20.22
N HIS A 131 1.68 -6.36 -19.71
CA HIS A 131 0.38 -5.69 -19.84
C HIS A 131 0.50 -4.24 -20.33
N PRO A 132 1.17 -3.99 -21.48
CA PRO A 132 1.44 -2.65 -21.99
C PRO A 132 0.17 -1.85 -22.34
N SER A 133 -0.93 -2.52 -22.65
CA SER A 133 -2.22 -1.91 -22.99
C SER A 133 -3.15 -1.67 -21.79
N LEU A 134 -2.81 -2.19 -20.61
CA LEU A 134 -3.67 -2.07 -19.42
C LEU A 134 -3.77 -0.60 -19.00
N GLN A 135 -4.98 -0.09 -18.87
CA GLN A 135 -5.26 1.32 -18.57
C GLN A 135 -6.55 1.47 -17.77
N GLY A 136 -6.79 2.67 -17.23
CA GLY A 136 -7.93 2.94 -16.35
C GLY A 136 -7.59 2.68 -14.89
N LEU A 137 -8.60 2.32 -14.09
CA LEU A 137 -8.47 2.11 -12.64
C LEU A 137 -8.58 0.64 -12.28
N TYR A 138 -7.61 0.12 -11.51
CA TYR A 138 -7.61 -1.23 -10.96
C TYR A 138 -7.15 -1.24 -9.50
N GLN A 139 -7.65 -2.20 -8.73
CA GLN A 139 -7.18 -2.50 -7.38
C GLN A 139 -6.21 -3.67 -7.42
N VAL A 140 -5.03 -3.49 -6.82
CA VAL A 140 -4.04 -4.55 -6.65
C VAL A 140 -3.83 -4.73 -5.15
N SER A 141 -4.21 -5.91 -4.66
CA SER A 141 -4.23 -6.22 -3.24
C SER A 141 -3.85 -7.68 -2.97
N SER A 142 -3.57 -7.98 -1.70
CA SER A 142 -3.43 -9.35 -1.19
C SER A 142 -4.79 -9.92 -0.74
N THR A 143 -4.79 -11.15 -0.24
CA THR A 143 -5.91 -11.65 0.56
C THR A 143 -6.05 -10.84 1.86
N PRO A 144 -7.26 -10.68 2.42
CA PRO A 144 -7.46 -9.98 3.68
C PRO A 144 -6.75 -10.66 4.87
N ILE A 145 -6.13 -9.86 5.73
CA ILE A 145 -5.59 -10.27 7.03
C ILE A 145 -5.91 -9.19 8.07
N ASN A 146 -6.18 -9.56 9.32
CA ASN A 146 -6.27 -8.56 10.39
C ASN A 146 -4.86 -8.17 10.88
N LYS A 147 -4.71 -6.98 11.46
CA LYS A 147 -3.41 -6.50 11.95
C LYS A 147 -2.83 -7.40 13.04
N PHE A 148 -3.63 -8.03 13.89
CA PHE A 148 -3.14 -8.96 14.91
C PHE A 148 -2.39 -10.14 14.28
N ASP A 149 -2.98 -10.82 13.31
CA ASP A 149 -2.38 -11.96 12.62
C ASP A 149 -1.19 -11.54 11.75
N LEU A 150 -1.26 -10.37 11.10
CA LEU A 150 -0.13 -9.81 10.36
C LEU A 150 1.08 -9.56 11.27
N LEU A 151 0.86 -8.95 12.45
CA LEU A 151 1.93 -8.72 13.41
C LEU A 151 2.51 -10.04 13.94
N LYS A 152 1.71 -11.09 14.09
CA LYS A 152 2.22 -12.42 14.46
C LYS A 152 3.15 -12.99 13.40
N LEU A 153 2.78 -12.90 12.12
CA LEU A 153 3.64 -13.35 11.03
C LEU A 153 4.97 -12.57 10.98
N ILE A 154 4.90 -11.25 11.17
CA ILE A 154 6.11 -10.41 11.25
C ILE A 154 6.95 -10.82 12.46
N ASN A 155 6.35 -10.99 13.64
CA ASN A 155 7.07 -11.35 14.86
C ASN A 155 7.83 -12.68 14.74
N GLU A 156 7.18 -13.67 14.12
CA GLU A 156 7.77 -14.98 13.82
C GLU A 156 8.92 -14.86 12.82
N THR A 157 8.67 -14.20 11.67
CA THR A 157 9.65 -14.09 10.57
C THR A 157 10.88 -13.28 10.97
N TYR A 158 10.69 -12.22 11.77
CA TYR A 158 11.75 -11.31 12.20
C TYR A 158 12.42 -11.75 13.51
N GLY A 159 11.86 -12.75 14.21
CA GLY A 159 12.38 -13.23 15.49
C GLY A 159 12.36 -12.18 16.60
N SER A 160 11.41 -11.23 16.58
CA SER A 160 11.43 -10.07 17.50
C SER A 160 10.99 -10.37 18.93
N GLY A 161 10.39 -11.53 19.20
CA GLY A 161 10.00 -11.96 20.55
C GLY A 161 8.98 -11.04 21.25
N ILE A 162 8.21 -10.26 20.49
CA ILE A 162 7.24 -9.29 21.02
C ILE A 162 5.98 -10.03 21.45
N THR A 163 5.41 -9.69 22.60
CA THR A 163 4.09 -10.20 23.00
C THR A 163 3.00 -9.38 22.32
N ILE A 164 2.09 -10.04 21.60
CA ILE A 164 0.99 -9.38 20.89
C ILE A 164 -0.31 -9.75 21.58
N GLU A 165 -0.94 -8.78 22.23
CA GLU A 165 -2.24 -8.94 22.87
C GLU A 165 -3.37 -8.63 21.89
N PRO A 166 -4.39 -9.49 21.75
CA PRO A 166 -5.52 -9.20 20.88
C PRO A 166 -6.32 -7.99 21.40
N TYR A 167 -6.72 -7.10 20.51
CA TYR A 167 -7.49 -5.90 20.83
C TYR A 167 -8.59 -5.63 19.81
N ASP A 168 -9.84 -5.64 20.29
CA ASP A 168 -11.06 -5.48 19.49
C ASP A 168 -11.57 -4.02 19.41
N GLY A 169 -10.98 -3.10 20.19
CA GLY A 169 -11.50 -1.74 20.38
C GLY A 169 -11.35 -0.80 19.19
N PHE A 170 -10.74 -1.26 18.09
CA PHE A 170 -10.59 -0.50 16.86
C PHE A 170 -11.02 -1.35 15.66
N VAL A 171 -11.98 -0.81 14.89
CA VAL A 171 -12.55 -1.45 13.70
C VAL A 171 -12.25 -0.57 12.50
N ASN A 172 -11.64 -1.15 11.47
CA ASN A 172 -11.35 -0.45 10.22
C ASN A 172 -11.06 -1.47 9.12
N ASP A 173 -11.91 -1.54 8.12
CA ASP A 173 -11.78 -2.47 7.01
C ASP A 173 -11.75 -1.72 5.67
N LYS A 174 -10.54 -1.40 5.21
CA LYS A 174 -10.26 -0.79 3.90
C LYS A 174 -9.86 -1.82 2.86
N SER A 175 -10.20 -3.11 3.08
CA SER A 175 -9.80 -4.17 2.16
C SER A 175 -10.30 -3.91 0.74
N LEU A 176 -9.44 -4.19 -0.23
CA LEU A 176 -9.73 -4.00 -1.66
C LEU A 176 -9.98 -5.35 -2.32
N ASP A 177 -10.99 -5.41 -3.18
CA ASP A 177 -11.27 -6.53 -4.07
C ASP A 177 -10.42 -6.41 -5.35
N CYS A 178 -9.53 -7.38 -5.55
CA CYS A 178 -8.59 -7.46 -6.68
C CYS A 178 -9.06 -8.46 -7.77
N SER A 179 -10.29 -8.98 -7.67
CA SER A 179 -10.83 -9.97 -8.62
C SER A 179 -10.80 -9.49 -10.08
N ARG A 180 -11.13 -8.22 -10.33
CA ARG A 180 -11.10 -7.63 -11.67
C ARG A 180 -9.69 -7.59 -12.25
N TYR A 181 -8.70 -7.20 -11.43
CA TYR A 181 -7.31 -7.17 -11.85
C TYR A 181 -6.74 -8.57 -12.13
N ILE A 182 -7.11 -9.55 -11.30
CA ILE A 182 -6.76 -10.97 -11.52
C ILE A 182 -7.35 -11.48 -12.82
N ALA A 183 -8.64 -11.22 -13.08
CA ALA A 183 -9.32 -11.68 -14.29
C ALA A 183 -8.68 -11.10 -15.57
N GLU A 184 -8.26 -9.83 -15.53
CA GLU A 184 -7.65 -9.15 -16.68
C GLU A 184 -6.20 -9.58 -16.93
N THR A 185 -5.42 -9.77 -15.85
CA THR A 185 -3.95 -9.87 -15.98
C THR A 185 -3.38 -11.25 -15.64
N GLY A 186 -4.20 -12.17 -15.14
CA GLY A 186 -3.76 -13.45 -14.59
C GLY A 186 -2.89 -13.32 -13.33
N TYR A 187 -2.97 -12.18 -12.63
CA TYR A 187 -2.22 -11.94 -11.39
C TYR A 187 -2.47 -13.06 -10.38
N ARG A 188 -1.41 -13.50 -9.70
CA ARG A 188 -1.47 -14.49 -8.64
C ARG A 188 -1.10 -13.84 -7.32
N MET A 189 -2.04 -13.85 -6.38
CA MET A 189 -1.78 -13.35 -5.04
C MET A 189 -0.76 -14.24 -4.33
N MET A 190 0.33 -13.63 -3.88
CA MET A 190 1.30 -14.28 -3.01
C MET A 190 0.68 -14.46 -1.61
N PRO A 191 0.77 -15.65 -0.98
CA PRO A 191 0.31 -15.86 0.39
C PRO A 191 1.05 -14.97 1.40
N TRP A 192 0.38 -14.60 2.49
CA TRP A 192 0.96 -13.74 3.53
C TRP A 192 2.30 -14.21 4.11
N PRO A 193 2.50 -15.49 4.47
CA PRO A 193 3.80 -15.94 4.96
C PRO A 193 4.93 -15.68 3.95
N GLU A 194 4.69 -15.95 2.67
CA GLU A 194 5.68 -15.72 1.60
C GLU A 194 5.90 -14.22 1.34
N MET A 195 4.85 -13.39 1.44
CA MET A 195 4.99 -11.93 1.34
C MET A 195 5.84 -11.35 2.48
N VAL A 196 5.61 -11.80 3.72
CA VAL A 196 6.39 -11.33 4.89
C VAL A 196 7.83 -11.81 4.81
N ASP A 197 8.07 -13.06 4.40
CA ASP A 197 9.41 -13.58 4.15
C ASP A 197 10.15 -12.82 3.03
N THR A 198 9.46 -12.54 1.92
CA THR A 198 10.01 -11.75 0.81
C THR A 198 10.38 -10.34 1.28
N MET A 199 9.52 -9.70 2.08
CA MET A 199 9.77 -8.38 2.66
C MET A 199 10.99 -8.38 3.59
N HIS A 200 11.11 -9.39 4.47
CA HIS A 200 12.23 -9.54 5.38
C HIS A 200 13.53 -9.83 4.64
N THR A 201 13.50 -10.73 3.67
CA THR A 201 14.66 -11.07 2.83
C THR A 201 15.15 -9.86 2.05
N ASP A 202 14.24 -9.10 1.43
CA ASP A 202 14.57 -7.86 0.73
C ASP A 202 15.23 -6.86 1.67
N PHE A 203 14.69 -6.67 2.88
CA PHE A 203 15.29 -5.80 3.90
C PHE A 203 16.68 -6.27 4.34
N VAL A 204 16.89 -7.57 4.58
CA VAL A 204 18.21 -8.12 4.96
C VAL A 204 19.23 -7.96 3.83
N GLN A 205 18.82 -8.13 2.58
CA GLN A 205 19.69 -7.99 1.41
C GLN A 205 19.99 -6.53 1.06
N THR A 206 19.02 -5.64 1.24
CA THR A 206 19.15 -4.21 0.95
C THR A 206 19.71 -3.40 2.13
N ASN A 207 19.71 -3.96 3.34
CA ASN A 207 20.53 -3.50 4.47
C ASN A 207 22.02 -3.71 4.16
N TYR A 208 22.51 -2.82 3.30
CA TYR A 208 23.64 -1.96 3.60
C TYR A 208 24.25 -2.24 4.98
N GLN A 209 25.42 -2.87 4.97
CA GLN A 209 26.33 -2.88 6.11
C GLN A 209 26.40 -1.45 6.69
N GLY A 210 26.18 -1.35 8.01
CA GLY A 210 25.97 -0.09 8.71
C GLY A 210 26.89 1.06 8.27
N LYS A 211 26.27 2.09 7.69
CA LYS A 211 26.74 3.47 7.86
C LYS A 211 25.70 4.23 8.65
N THR A 212 25.88 4.18 9.96
CA THR A 212 25.59 5.28 10.87
C THR A 212 26.05 6.57 10.21
N HIS A 213 25.12 7.37 9.69
CA HIS A 213 25.36 8.78 9.50
C HIS A 213 25.15 9.44 10.86
N VAL A 214 26.26 9.53 11.60
CA VAL A 214 26.50 10.59 12.60
C VAL A 214 26.61 11.92 11.85
#